data_AF-A0A4Q9EL21-F1
#
_entry.id   AF-A0A4Q9EL21-F1
#
_cell.length_a   1.000
_cell.length_b   1.000
_cell.length_c   1.000
_cell.angle_alpha   90.00
_cell.angle_beta   90.00
_cell.angle_gamma   90.00
#
_symmetry.space_group_name_H-M   'P 1'
#
loop_
_entity.id
_entity.type
_entity.pdbx_description
1 polymer ?
#
loop_
_entity_poly.entity_id
_entity_poly.type
_entity_poly.pdbx_seq_one_letter_code
_entity_poly.pdbx_strand_id
1 'polypeptide(L)'
;MNPKNTYASNYARLAANKIHSNGTEHPKLSAQMCWDAVKYCAVKANIISEEESRVLSAKTCLVNRSDKIISTPQQMSALPAGYAIGFFEKDTIIHAMISTGRGLAAGNKNSCVGVGKDIGWELLDLEKGLNWRADGKINIPRGIGKNNTMVYAEAEIHARLLSDLKR
;
A
#
# COMPACT_ATOMS: atom_id res chain seq x y z
N MET A 1 -12.06 -5.83 15.49
CA MET A 1 -11.28 -5.95 14.24
C MET A 1 -10.97 -7.43 14.00
N ASN A 2 -11.12 -7.94 12.77
CA ASN A 2 -10.85 -9.35 12.45
C ASN A 2 -9.36 -9.67 12.76
N PRO A 3 -9.04 -10.70 13.58
CA PRO A 3 -7.66 -11.05 13.95
C PRO A 3 -6.73 -11.26 12.75
N LYS A 4 -7.27 -11.73 11.62
CA LYS A 4 -6.50 -11.93 10.40
C LYS A 4 -5.99 -10.62 9.78
N ASN A 5 -6.76 -9.55 9.85
CA ASN A 5 -6.33 -8.24 9.36
C ASN A 5 -5.15 -7.69 10.18
N THR A 6 -5.23 -7.85 11.51
CA THR A 6 -4.11 -7.51 12.40
C THR A 6 -2.89 -8.38 12.12
N TYR A 7 -3.07 -9.68 11.87
CA TYR A 7 -1.98 -10.57 11.49
C TYR A 7 -1.31 -10.14 10.17
N ALA A 8 -2.08 -9.86 9.12
CA ALA A 8 -1.55 -9.39 7.83
C ALA A 8 -0.69 -8.12 7.99
N SER A 9 -1.20 -7.15 8.76
CA SER A 9 -0.48 -5.93 9.10
C SER A 9 0.79 -6.19 9.89
N ASN A 10 0.75 -7.08 10.88
CA ASN A 10 1.92 -7.40 11.70
C ASN A 10 2.97 -8.14 10.87
N TYR A 11 2.57 -9.07 10.02
CA TYR A 11 3.44 -9.73 9.07
C TYR A 11 4.18 -8.72 8.17
N ALA A 12 3.41 -7.81 7.58
CA ALA A 12 3.94 -6.71 6.77
C ALA A 12 4.92 -5.82 7.53
N ARG A 13 4.58 -5.41 8.75
CA ARG A 13 5.44 -4.60 9.61
C ARG A 13 6.74 -5.32 9.98
N LEU A 14 6.67 -6.59 10.39
CA LEU A 14 7.84 -7.38 10.75
C LEU A 14 8.75 -7.61 9.53
N ALA A 15 8.19 -7.83 8.35
CA ALA A 15 8.97 -7.99 7.13
C ALA A 15 9.75 -6.71 6.75
N ALA A 16 9.25 -5.53 7.09
CA ALA A 16 9.98 -4.27 6.88
C ALA A 16 11.15 -4.11 7.88
N ASN A 17 11.08 -4.78 9.03
CA ASN A 17 12.16 -4.80 10.00
C ASN A 17 13.11 -5.97 9.75
N LYS A 18 14.22 -5.71 9.05
CA LYS A 18 15.21 -6.72 8.65
C LYS A 18 15.78 -7.55 9.81
N ILE A 19 15.78 -7.02 11.03
CA ILE A 19 16.23 -7.73 12.23
C ILE A 19 15.21 -8.80 12.65
N HIS A 20 13.91 -8.54 12.45
CA HIS A 20 12.82 -9.41 12.91
C HIS A 20 12.22 -10.31 11.82
N SER A 21 12.58 -10.11 10.55
CA SER A 21 12.01 -10.86 9.42
C SER A 21 12.65 -12.24 9.16
N ASN A 22 13.54 -12.70 10.06
CA ASN A 22 14.42 -13.87 9.87
C ASN A 22 15.16 -13.86 8.51
N GLY A 23 15.32 -12.67 7.90
CA GLY A 23 15.96 -12.46 6.61
C GLY A 23 15.19 -12.96 5.36
N THR A 24 14.13 -13.74 5.51
CA THR A 24 13.49 -14.44 4.36
C THR A 24 12.25 -13.74 3.80
N GLU A 25 11.53 -12.97 4.62
CA GLU A 25 10.27 -12.35 4.19
C GLU A 25 10.46 -11.00 3.50
N HIS A 26 11.45 -10.21 3.94
CA HIS A 26 11.79 -8.95 3.28
C HIS A 26 12.12 -9.15 1.78
N PRO A 27 13.01 -10.08 1.37
CA PRO A 27 13.29 -10.31 -0.04
C PRO A 27 12.06 -10.75 -0.84
N LYS A 28 11.23 -11.65 -0.29
CA LYS A 28 10.01 -12.13 -0.97
C LYS A 28 9.02 -11.01 -1.26
N LEU A 29 8.79 -10.12 -0.30
CA LEU A 29 7.90 -8.96 -0.49
C LEU A 29 8.53 -7.91 -1.40
N SER A 30 9.86 -7.73 -1.34
CA SER A 30 10.59 -6.76 -2.18
C SER A 30 10.65 -7.15 -3.66
N ALA A 31 10.58 -8.45 -3.97
CA ALA A 31 10.66 -8.96 -5.34
C ALA A 31 9.33 -8.90 -6.12
N GLN A 32 8.21 -8.71 -5.43
CA GLN A 32 6.86 -8.71 -6.03
C GLN A 32 6.49 -7.33 -6.59
N MET A 33 5.41 -7.27 -7.38
CA MET A 33 4.71 -6.00 -7.61
C MET A 33 4.05 -5.50 -6.31
N CYS A 34 3.88 -4.19 -6.16
CA CYS A 34 3.40 -3.59 -4.91
C CYS A 34 2.05 -4.16 -4.44
N TRP A 35 1.07 -4.29 -5.34
CA TRP A 35 -0.22 -4.92 -5.04
C TRP A 35 -0.14 -6.43 -4.78
N ASP A 36 0.75 -7.15 -5.46
CA ASP A 36 0.92 -8.59 -5.23
C ASP A 36 1.56 -8.86 -3.87
N ALA A 37 2.50 -8.02 -3.43
CA ALA A 37 3.09 -8.09 -2.10
C ALA A 37 2.05 -7.89 -0.99
N VAL A 38 1.08 -6.97 -1.19
CA VAL A 38 -0.04 -6.79 -0.26
C VAL A 38 -0.98 -8.00 -0.29
N LYS A 39 -1.31 -8.54 -1.46
CA LYS A 39 -2.10 -9.77 -1.61
C LYS A 39 -1.43 -10.95 -0.90
N TYR A 40 -0.10 -11.08 -1.01
CA TYR A 40 0.67 -12.11 -0.32
C TYR A 40 0.53 -11.98 1.20
N CYS A 41 0.51 -10.76 1.77
CA CYS A 41 0.23 -10.57 3.20
C CYS A 41 -1.17 -11.10 3.59
N ALA A 42 -2.17 -10.95 2.72
CA ALA A 42 -3.52 -11.49 2.93
C ALA A 42 -3.52 -13.04 2.92
N VAL A 43 -2.75 -13.66 2.02
CA VAL A 43 -2.55 -15.12 1.97
C VAL A 43 -1.92 -15.62 3.28
N LYS A 44 -0.83 -14.97 3.73
CA LYS A 44 -0.13 -15.35 4.98
C LYS A 44 -0.99 -15.20 6.23
N ALA A 45 -1.96 -14.30 6.20
CA ALA A 45 -2.97 -14.14 7.24
C ALA A 45 -4.17 -15.09 7.11
N ASN A 46 -4.18 -15.98 6.11
CA ASN A 46 -5.31 -16.85 5.79
C ASN A 46 -6.62 -16.07 5.55
N ILE A 47 -6.50 -14.84 5.03
CA ILE A 47 -7.64 -14.02 4.59
C ILE A 47 -8.14 -14.53 3.25
N ILE A 48 -7.24 -14.89 2.36
CA ILE A 48 -7.55 -15.65 1.14
C ILE A 48 -6.62 -16.86 1.10
N SER A 49 -7.06 -17.93 0.45
CA SER A 49 -6.27 -19.13 0.18
C SER A 49 -5.25 -18.90 -0.94
N GLU A 50 -4.28 -19.81 -1.03
CA GLU A 50 -3.33 -19.84 -2.16
C GLU A 50 -4.03 -20.06 -3.50
N GLU A 51 -5.15 -20.79 -3.53
CA GLU A 51 -5.95 -21.01 -4.75
C GLU A 51 -6.66 -19.72 -5.18
N GLU A 52 -7.36 -19.05 -4.25
CA GLU A 52 -7.97 -17.74 -4.49
C GLU A 52 -6.94 -16.72 -4.97
N SER A 53 -5.73 -16.72 -4.38
CA SER A 53 -4.65 -15.81 -4.76
C SER A 53 -4.18 -15.98 -6.21
N ARG A 54 -4.24 -17.19 -6.78
CA ARG A 54 -3.83 -17.44 -8.18
C ARG A 54 -4.79 -16.86 -9.20
N VAL A 55 -6.08 -16.83 -8.88
CA VAL A 55 -7.13 -16.31 -9.76
C VAL A 55 -7.44 -14.82 -9.51
N LEU A 56 -7.15 -14.33 -8.31
CA LEU A 56 -7.43 -12.95 -7.91
C LEU A 56 -6.32 -12.01 -8.41
N SER A 57 -6.66 -11.19 -9.41
CA SER A 57 -5.82 -10.08 -9.86
C SER A 57 -5.79 -8.99 -8.79
N ALA A 58 -4.66 -8.87 -8.07
CA ALA A 58 -4.51 -7.84 -7.04
C ALA A 58 -4.61 -6.42 -7.62
N LYS A 59 -4.17 -6.24 -8.87
CA LYS A 59 -4.27 -4.97 -9.59
C LYS A 59 -5.73 -4.47 -9.73
N THR A 60 -6.71 -5.36 -9.79
CA THR A 60 -8.11 -4.98 -10.02
C THR A 60 -9.03 -5.24 -8.81
N CYS A 61 -8.65 -6.15 -7.93
CA CYS A 61 -9.53 -6.61 -6.85
C CYS A 61 -9.10 -6.17 -5.46
N LEU A 62 -7.83 -5.76 -5.28
CA LEU A 62 -7.28 -5.47 -3.95
C LEU A 62 -7.92 -4.21 -3.32
N VAL A 63 -8.05 -3.15 -4.12
CA VAL A 63 -8.71 -1.89 -3.80
C VAL A 63 -9.35 -1.38 -5.09
N ASN A 64 -10.51 -0.75 -4.99
CA ASN A 64 -11.28 -0.17 -6.07
C ASN A 64 -11.61 1.30 -5.78
N ARG A 65 -11.97 2.04 -6.83
CA ARG A 65 -12.36 3.46 -6.77
C ARG A 65 -13.63 3.70 -5.93
N SER A 66 -14.49 2.69 -5.79
CA SER A 66 -15.68 2.76 -4.93
C SER A 66 -15.40 2.49 -3.45
N ASP A 67 -14.18 2.09 -3.10
CA ASP A 67 -13.81 1.90 -1.70
C ASP A 67 -13.59 3.25 -0.99
N LYS A 68 -13.45 3.18 0.34
CA LYS A 68 -13.29 4.34 1.21
C LYS A 68 -12.17 5.27 0.71
N ILE A 69 -12.52 6.51 0.39
CA ILE A 69 -11.57 7.56 0.03
C ILE A 69 -10.80 8.01 1.28
N ILE A 70 -9.49 8.21 1.14
CA ILE A 70 -8.62 8.84 2.14
C ILE A 70 -8.09 10.14 1.54
N SER A 71 -8.70 11.26 1.94
CA SER A 71 -8.44 12.57 1.36
C SER A 71 -7.62 13.48 2.27
N THR A 72 -7.23 13.06 3.47
CA THR A 72 -6.42 13.90 4.36
C THR A 72 -5.37 13.11 5.15
N PRO A 73 -4.28 13.76 5.59
CA PRO A 73 -3.33 13.16 6.53
C PRO A 73 -4.00 12.60 7.78
N GLN A 74 -5.01 13.30 8.33
CA GLN A 74 -5.71 12.88 9.54
C GLN A 74 -6.53 11.61 9.29
N GLN A 75 -7.16 11.48 8.13
CA GLN A 75 -7.86 10.25 7.75
C GLN A 75 -6.89 9.08 7.53
N MET A 76 -5.70 9.34 6.96
CA MET A 76 -4.63 8.35 6.86
C MET A 76 -4.14 7.92 8.25
N SER A 77 -3.97 8.88 9.18
CA SER A 77 -3.60 8.62 10.57
C SER A 77 -4.62 7.72 11.28
N ALA A 78 -5.91 8.02 11.08
CA ALA A 78 -7.03 7.28 11.65
C ALA A 78 -7.29 5.94 10.95
N LEU A 79 -6.65 5.64 9.82
CA LEU A 79 -6.85 4.39 9.09
C LEU A 79 -6.34 3.21 9.94
N PRO A 80 -7.19 2.24 10.29
CA PRO A 80 -6.76 1.12 11.12
C PRO A 80 -5.80 0.19 10.38
N ALA A 81 -5.09 -0.64 11.15
CA ALA A 81 -4.24 -1.70 10.61
C ALA A 81 -5.06 -2.73 9.81
N GLY A 82 -4.45 -3.29 8.76
CA GLY A 82 -5.02 -4.37 7.95
C GLY A 82 -5.95 -3.91 6.81
N TYR A 83 -5.93 -2.62 6.49
CA TYR A 83 -6.48 -2.10 5.22
C TYR A 83 -5.42 -2.21 4.11
N ALA A 84 -5.83 -2.66 2.92
CA ALA A 84 -5.11 -2.35 1.70
C ALA A 84 -5.36 -0.88 1.33
N ILE A 85 -4.30 -0.19 0.94
CA ILE A 85 -4.30 1.20 0.48
C ILE A 85 -3.92 1.17 -1.00
N GLY A 86 -4.78 1.70 -1.87
CA GLY A 86 -4.53 1.81 -3.29
C GLY A 86 -4.39 3.28 -3.70
N PHE A 87 -3.41 3.56 -4.55
CA PHE A 87 -3.18 4.88 -5.14
C PHE A 87 -3.59 4.85 -6.60
N PHE A 88 -4.43 5.79 -7.00
CA PHE A 88 -5.07 5.80 -8.31
C PHE A 88 -4.75 7.09 -9.05
N GLU A 89 -4.16 6.96 -10.24
CA GLU A 89 -4.13 8.04 -11.22
C GLU A 89 -5.28 7.81 -12.20
N LYS A 90 -6.27 8.72 -12.17
CA LYS A 90 -7.55 8.52 -12.86
C LYS A 90 -8.15 7.16 -12.44
N ASP A 91 -8.51 6.31 -13.40
CA ASP A 91 -9.14 5.01 -13.12
C ASP A 91 -8.13 3.86 -12.96
N THR A 92 -6.83 4.14 -12.98
CA THR A 92 -5.78 3.12 -12.92
C THR A 92 -5.08 3.12 -11.58
N ILE A 93 -5.05 1.96 -10.91
CA ILE A 93 -4.18 1.78 -9.75
C ILE A 93 -2.71 1.84 -10.20
N ILE A 94 -1.93 2.68 -9.55
CA ILE A 94 -0.50 2.85 -9.82
C ILE A 94 0.36 2.27 -8.70
N HIS A 95 -0.20 2.14 -7.49
CA HIS A 95 0.52 1.61 -6.34
C HIS A 95 -0.42 1.04 -5.29
N ALA A 96 0.10 0.13 -4.46
CA ALA A 96 -0.62 -0.37 -3.30
C ALA A 96 0.30 -0.63 -2.11
N MET A 97 -0.24 -0.42 -0.92
CA MET A 97 0.42 -0.64 0.37
C MET A 97 -0.56 -1.28 1.37
N ILE A 98 -0.07 -1.77 2.49
CA ILE A 98 -0.91 -2.25 3.60
C ILE A 98 -0.77 -1.34 4.81
N SER A 99 -1.89 -0.83 5.30
CA SER A 99 -1.94 -0.06 6.54
C SER A 99 -1.49 -0.91 7.72
N THR A 100 -0.59 -0.35 8.51
CA THR A 100 -0.20 -0.89 9.83
C THR A 100 -0.71 -0.02 10.97
N GLY A 101 -1.60 0.93 10.67
CA GLY A 101 -2.22 1.85 11.61
C GLY A 101 -1.39 3.10 11.91
N ARG A 102 -2.06 4.15 12.41
CA ARG A 102 -1.44 5.42 12.85
C ARG A 102 -0.65 6.12 11.73
N GLY A 103 -1.22 6.14 10.53
CA GLY A 103 -0.59 6.76 9.36
C GLY A 103 0.55 5.95 8.73
N LEU A 104 0.94 4.82 9.34
CA LEU A 104 2.01 3.97 8.84
C LEU A 104 1.49 2.92 7.87
N ALA A 105 2.19 2.70 6.77
CA ALA A 105 1.90 1.63 5.83
C ALA A 105 3.19 0.93 5.37
N ALA A 106 3.07 -0.33 5.01
CA ALA A 106 4.16 -1.11 4.45
C ALA A 106 3.94 -1.40 2.96
N GLY A 107 5.01 -1.34 2.17
CA GLY A 107 4.95 -1.49 0.71
C GLY A 107 6.33 -1.71 0.09
N ASN A 108 6.37 -2.16 -1.17
CA ASN A 108 7.58 -2.13 -2.01
C ASN A 108 7.39 -1.20 -3.20
N LYS A 109 8.49 -0.73 -3.81
CA LYS A 109 8.49 0.19 -4.98
C LYS A 109 7.76 1.51 -4.67
N ASN A 110 8.03 2.05 -3.49
CA ASN A 110 7.24 3.13 -2.91
C ASN A 110 7.50 4.48 -3.60
N SER A 111 8.63 4.65 -4.27
CA SER A 111 8.96 5.87 -5.00
C SER A 111 7.91 6.27 -6.04
N CYS A 112 7.11 5.32 -6.55
CA CYS A 112 5.97 5.57 -7.44
C CYS A 112 4.94 6.55 -6.87
N VAL A 113 4.88 6.69 -5.54
CA VAL A 113 3.99 7.62 -4.83
C VAL A 113 4.76 8.71 -4.09
N GLY A 114 6.05 8.87 -4.39
CA GLY A 114 6.88 9.96 -3.88
C GLY A 114 7.40 9.78 -2.45
N VAL A 115 7.34 8.57 -1.89
CA VAL A 115 7.89 8.25 -0.57
C VAL A 115 8.68 6.94 -0.61
N GLY A 116 9.75 6.82 0.17
CA GLY A 116 10.57 5.61 0.21
C GLY A 116 11.37 5.36 -1.08
N LYS A 117 11.74 4.10 -1.32
CA LYS A 117 12.70 3.68 -2.37
C LYS A 117 12.03 2.98 -3.56
N ASP A 118 12.77 2.92 -4.67
CA ASP A 118 12.37 2.19 -5.89
C ASP A 118 12.26 0.68 -5.68
N ILE A 119 13.02 0.13 -4.74
CA ILE A 119 13.03 -1.31 -4.42
C ILE A 119 13.25 -1.48 -2.91
N GLY A 120 12.55 -2.45 -2.34
CA GLY A 120 12.65 -2.81 -0.93
C GLY A 120 11.29 -2.69 -0.23
N TRP A 121 10.99 -3.66 0.62
CA TRP A 121 9.79 -3.62 1.47
C TRP A 121 10.06 -2.74 2.69
N GLU A 122 9.35 -1.62 2.77
CA GLU A 122 9.59 -0.57 3.77
C GLU A 122 8.33 -0.29 4.58
N LEU A 123 8.51 0.18 5.81
CA LEU A 123 7.46 0.76 6.64
C LEU A 123 7.62 2.28 6.57
N LEU A 124 6.60 2.96 6.07
CA LEU A 124 6.63 4.39 5.78
C LEU A 124 5.48 5.11 6.49
N ASP A 125 5.75 6.33 6.93
CA ASP A 125 4.74 7.26 7.45
C ASP A 125 4.08 7.97 6.28
N LEU A 126 2.87 7.56 5.92
CA LEU A 126 2.10 8.14 4.82
C LEU A 126 1.37 9.42 5.23
N GLU A 127 1.07 9.58 6.53
CA GLU A 127 0.50 10.82 7.04
C GLU A 127 1.46 11.99 6.79
N LYS A 128 2.74 11.80 7.11
CA LYS A 128 3.76 12.87 7.00
C LYS A 128 4.62 12.80 5.75
N GLY A 129 4.79 11.61 5.17
CA GLY A 129 5.72 11.38 4.06
C GLY A 129 5.14 11.64 2.67
N LEU A 130 3.82 11.63 2.51
CA LEU A 130 3.19 11.93 1.23
C LEU A 130 3.11 13.45 0.99
N ASN A 131 3.20 13.86 -0.27
CA ASN A 131 2.97 15.24 -0.68
C ASN A 131 1.46 15.50 -0.84
N TRP A 132 0.78 15.69 0.29
CA TRP A 132 -0.66 15.95 0.36
C TRP A 132 -1.05 17.30 -0.24
N ARG A 133 -2.22 17.32 -0.89
CA ARG A 133 -2.82 18.52 -1.49
C ARG A 133 -4.07 18.94 -0.73
N ALA A 134 -4.42 20.22 -0.84
CA ALA A 134 -5.63 20.77 -0.22
C ALA A 134 -6.94 20.23 -0.83
N ASP A 135 -6.90 19.74 -2.08
CA ASP A 135 -8.03 19.14 -2.79
C ASP A 135 -8.26 17.66 -2.44
N GLY A 136 -7.49 17.13 -1.49
CA GLY A 136 -7.63 15.77 -0.99
C GLY A 136 -6.93 14.69 -1.80
N LYS A 137 -6.07 15.09 -2.76
CA LYS A 137 -5.19 14.20 -3.53
C LYS A 137 -3.74 14.26 -3.01
N ILE A 138 -2.86 13.50 -3.64
CA ILE A 138 -1.41 13.64 -3.47
C ILE A 138 -0.71 13.99 -4.79
N ASN A 139 0.42 14.66 -4.70
CA ASN A 139 1.33 14.84 -5.84
C ASN A 139 2.27 13.63 -5.95
N ILE A 140 2.30 12.98 -7.11
CA ILE A 140 3.20 11.85 -7.42
C ILE A 140 4.29 12.29 -8.40
N PRO A 141 5.58 11.99 -8.15
CA PRO A 141 6.66 12.39 -9.05
C PRO A 141 6.62 11.59 -10.37
N ARG A 142 6.81 12.28 -11.50
CA ARG A 142 6.85 11.70 -12.86
C ARG A 142 8.19 11.93 -13.58
N GLY A 143 9.19 12.42 -12.85
CA GLY A 143 10.52 12.68 -13.38
C GLY A 143 10.77 14.17 -13.61
N ILE A 144 11.91 14.47 -14.22
CA ILE A 144 12.39 15.84 -14.42
C ILE A 144 11.94 16.35 -15.79
N GLY A 145 11.25 17.49 -15.80
CA GLY A 145 10.78 18.17 -17.00
C GLY A 145 11.89 18.98 -17.69
N LYS A 146 11.54 19.58 -18.84
CA LYS A 146 12.48 20.33 -19.71
C LYS A 146 13.25 21.46 -19.01
N ASN A 147 12.69 22.03 -17.93
CA ASN A 147 13.28 23.14 -17.19
C ASN A 147 14.06 22.67 -15.94
N ASN A 148 14.44 21.39 -15.88
CA ASN A 148 15.08 20.77 -14.72
C ASN A 148 14.23 20.81 -13.43
N THR A 149 12.91 20.85 -13.58
CA THR A 149 11.94 20.86 -12.47
C THR A 149 11.20 19.53 -12.39
N MET A 150 10.90 19.07 -11.16
CA MET A 150 10.12 17.85 -10.97
C MET A 150 8.70 18.04 -11.52
N VAL A 151 8.28 17.15 -12.41
CA VAL A 151 6.90 17.07 -12.90
C VAL A 151 6.13 16.17 -11.96
N TYR A 152 4.95 16.62 -11.56
CA TYR A 152 4.04 15.85 -10.75
C TYR A 152 2.79 15.48 -11.54
N ALA A 153 2.27 14.30 -11.28
CA ALA A 153 0.87 13.98 -11.53
C ALA A 153 0.10 13.94 -10.20
N GLU A 154 -1.19 13.68 -10.26
CA GLU A 154 -2.04 13.57 -9.07
C GLU A 154 -2.55 12.15 -8.89
N ALA A 155 -2.71 11.74 -7.64
CA ALA A 155 -3.34 10.47 -7.31
C ALA A 155 -4.36 10.62 -6.17
N GLU A 156 -5.44 9.85 -6.27
CA GLU A 156 -6.42 9.64 -5.22
C GLU A 156 -6.08 8.38 -4.43
N ILE A 157 -6.39 8.38 -3.13
CA ILE A 157 -6.11 7.26 -2.25
C ILE A 157 -7.44 6.62 -1.83
N HIS A 158 -7.53 5.32 -2.02
CA HIS A 158 -8.65 4.51 -1.56
C HIS A 158 -8.17 3.40 -0.63
N ALA A 159 -9.02 2.95 0.26
CA ALA A 159 -8.69 1.90 1.21
C ALA A 159 -9.81 0.87 1.35
N ARG A 160 -9.43 -0.41 1.32
CA ARG A 160 -10.31 -1.56 1.55
C ARG A 160 -9.80 -2.40 2.70
N LEU A 161 -10.68 -2.88 3.56
CA LEU A 161 -10.28 -3.81 4.60
C LEU A 161 -9.93 -5.16 3.95
N LEU A 162 -8.78 -5.76 4.28
CA LEU A 162 -8.33 -6.98 3.59
C LEU A 162 -9.32 -8.14 3.72
N SER A 163 -10.03 -8.26 4.84
CA SER A 163 -11.05 -9.28 5.03
C SER A 163 -12.21 -9.21 4.04
N ASP A 164 -12.40 -8.07 3.39
CA ASP A 164 -13.48 -7.83 2.44
C ASP A 164 -13.07 -8.24 1.01
N LEU A 165 -11.86 -8.79 0.84
CA LEU A 165 -11.43 -9.43 -0.40
C LEU A 165 -12.16 -10.75 -0.67
N LYS A 166 -12.74 -11.35 0.37
CA LYS A 166 -13.54 -12.58 0.23
C LYS A 166 -14.84 -12.27 -0.50
N ARG A 167 -15.14 -13.08 -1.51
CA ARG A 167 -16.48 -13.22 -2.06
C ARG A 167 -17.24 -14.28 -1.27
#